data_AF-A0A024V3I6-F1
#
_entry.id   AF-A0A024V3I6-F1
#
_cell.length_a   1.000
_cell.length_b   1.000
_cell.length_c   1.000
_cell.angle_alpha   90.00
_cell.angle_beta   90.00
_cell.angle_gamma   90.00
#
_symmetry.space_group_name_H-M   'P 1'
#
loop_
_entity.id
_entity.type
_entity.pdbx_description
1 polymer ?
#
loop_
_entity_poly.entity_id
_entity_poly.type
_entity_poly.pdbx_seq_one_letter_code
_entity_poly.pdbx_strand_id
1 'polypeptide(L)'
;MSKTWAQLATELKGKINVAKIDVTLNSKTRKRFKIEGFPTLLYFKNGKMYDYKNHDRSLEAFKNFVLETYKNAKASEPPKPLNYMDILKDFLNETFQNIDRIYKYAFPSLAVLVSVSFLTGSIFSLILLKCCCMKSGASKVAKKKD
;
A
#
# COMPACT_ATOMS: atom_id res chain seq x y z
N MET A 1 -6.02 -23.84 17.68
CA MET A 1 -4.90 -23.06 18.24
C MET A 1 -5.15 -22.49 19.64
N SER A 2 -6.29 -21.86 19.95
CA SER A 2 -6.53 -21.22 21.27
C SER A 2 -6.28 -22.15 22.48
N LYS A 3 -6.84 -23.37 22.47
CA LYS A 3 -6.68 -24.34 23.57
C LYS A 3 -5.22 -24.78 23.76
N THR A 4 -4.55 -25.18 22.68
CA THR A 4 -3.14 -25.62 22.69
C THR A 4 -2.20 -24.52 23.20
N TRP A 5 -2.46 -23.26 22.82
CA TRP A 5 -1.65 -22.12 23.26
C TRP A 5 -1.79 -21.84 24.76
N ALA A 6 -3.00 -21.99 25.31
CA ALA A 6 -3.24 -21.85 26.75
C ALA A 6 -2.57 -22.99 27.55
N GLN A 7 -2.60 -24.23 27.03
CA GLN A 7 -1.91 -25.36 27.63
C GLN A 7 -0.39 -25.15 27.63
N LEU A 8 0.17 -24.71 26.49
CA LEU A 8 1.59 -24.37 26.37
C LEU A 8 2.01 -23.31 27.41
N ALA A 9 1.22 -22.24 27.55
CA ALA A 9 1.47 -21.20 28.54
C ALA A 9 1.45 -21.74 29.98
N THR A 10 0.57 -22.71 30.27
CA THR A 10 0.47 -23.34 31.58
C THR A 10 1.70 -24.22 31.87
N GLU A 11 2.11 -25.06 30.91
CA GLU A 11 3.25 -25.95 31.09
C GLU A 11 4.61 -25.23 31.15
N LEU A 12 4.73 -24.11 30.43
CA LEU A 12 5.95 -23.31 30.40
C LEU A 12 5.98 -22.21 31.46
N LYS A 13 4.95 -22.11 32.30
CA LYS A 13 4.84 -21.11 33.35
C LYS A 13 6.09 -21.13 34.25
N GLY A 14 6.70 -19.96 34.43
CA GLY A 14 7.93 -19.79 35.22
C GLY A 14 9.23 -20.13 34.49
N LYS A 15 9.17 -20.69 33.28
CA LYS A 15 10.35 -20.95 32.43
C LYS A 15 10.39 -20.04 31.20
N ILE A 16 9.26 -19.93 30.50
CA ILE A 16 9.14 -19.16 29.26
C ILE A 16 7.83 -18.39 29.29
N ASN A 17 7.89 -17.09 28.98
CA ASN A 17 6.72 -16.26 28.86
C ASN A 17 6.02 -16.52 27.51
N VAL A 18 4.74 -16.88 27.56
CA VAL A 18 3.91 -17.10 26.38
C VAL A 18 2.88 -15.98 26.31
N ALA A 19 2.88 -15.23 25.20
CA ALA A 19 1.99 -14.09 24.99
C ALA A 19 1.18 -14.25 23.71
N LYS A 20 -0.02 -13.68 23.70
CA LYS A 20 -0.86 -13.51 22.50
C LYS A 20 -1.06 -12.01 22.30
N ILE A 21 -0.78 -11.52 21.11
CA ILE A 21 -0.99 -10.13 20.73
C ILE A 21 -2.01 -10.09 19.60
N ASP A 22 -3.07 -9.29 19.77
CA ASP A 22 -3.97 -8.99 18.67
C ASP A 22 -3.37 -7.89 17.79
N VAL A 23 -2.82 -8.31 16.65
CA VAL A 23 -2.17 -7.43 15.69
C VAL A 23 -3.19 -6.76 14.76
N THR A 24 -4.47 -7.17 14.78
CA THR A 24 -5.55 -6.49 14.03
C THR A 24 -5.77 -5.07 14.57
N LEU A 25 -5.75 -4.94 15.89
CA LEU A 25 -5.88 -3.68 16.63
C LEU A 25 -4.54 -2.91 16.75
N ASN A 26 -3.40 -3.56 16.48
CA ASN A 26 -2.06 -3.00 16.68
C ASN A 26 -1.26 -2.91 15.37
N SER A 27 -1.58 -1.92 14.53
CA SER A 27 -0.93 -1.69 13.23
C SER A 27 0.58 -1.45 13.33
N LYS A 28 1.03 -0.70 14.35
CA LYS A 28 2.47 -0.44 14.59
C LYS A 28 3.26 -1.72 14.82
N THR A 29 2.71 -2.65 15.60
CA THR A 29 3.34 -3.96 15.85
C THR A 29 3.37 -4.79 14.57
N ARG A 30 2.28 -4.79 13.78
CA ARG A 30 2.23 -5.47 12.48
C ARG A 30 3.38 -5.01 11.58
N LYS A 31 3.52 -3.70 11.41
CA LYS A 31 4.56 -3.08 10.57
C LYS A 31 5.97 -3.38 11.10
N ARG A 32 6.19 -3.15 12.40
CA ARG A 32 7.50 -3.37 13.06
C ARG A 32 8.01 -4.79 12.86
N PHE A 33 7.16 -5.79 13.06
CA PHE A 33 7.51 -7.21 12.93
C PHE A 33 7.22 -7.78 11.54
N LYS A 34 6.81 -6.95 10.56
CA LYS A 34 6.48 -7.34 9.18
C LYS A 34 5.56 -8.58 9.13
N ILE A 35 4.49 -8.54 9.92
CA ILE A 35 3.52 -9.64 10.00
C ILE A 35 2.63 -9.61 8.76
N GLU A 36 2.85 -10.54 7.83
CA GLU A 36 2.12 -10.65 6.57
C GLU A 36 0.90 -11.59 6.66
N GLY A 37 0.92 -12.57 7.57
CA GLY A 37 -0.15 -13.56 7.71
C GLY A 37 -0.39 -14.00 9.15
N PHE A 38 -1.56 -14.60 9.40
CA PHE A 38 -1.97 -15.07 10.72
C PHE A 38 -2.18 -16.59 10.76
N PRO A 39 -1.81 -17.26 11.86
CA PRO A 39 -1.01 -16.77 12.98
C PRO A 39 0.51 -16.85 12.72
N THR A 40 1.23 -15.76 12.99
CA THR A 40 2.70 -15.77 13.03
C THR A 40 3.18 -16.02 14.46
N LEU A 41 4.10 -16.97 14.66
CA LEU A 41 4.68 -17.28 15.97
C LEU A 41 6.16 -16.90 15.97
N LEU A 42 6.52 -16.07 16.94
CA LEU A 42 7.87 -15.55 17.12
C LEU A 42 8.38 -15.97 18.49
N TYR A 43 9.60 -16.48 18.54
CA TYR A 43 10.29 -16.82 19.78
C TYR A 43 11.46 -15.87 20.02
N PHE A 44 11.56 -15.36 21.24
CA PHE A 44 12.59 -14.41 21.63
C PHE A 44 13.47 -15.02 22.72
N LYS A 45 14.78 -15.07 22.48
CA LYS A 45 15.77 -15.54 23.47
C LYS A 45 17.10 -14.84 23.28
N ASN A 46 17.68 -14.35 24.37
CA ASN A 46 19.00 -13.70 24.40
C ASN A 46 19.16 -12.60 23.35
N GLY A 47 18.15 -11.73 23.21
CA GLY A 47 18.16 -10.63 22.24
C GLY A 47 18.03 -11.06 20.77
N LYS A 48 17.76 -12.34 20.49
CA LYS A 48 17.51 -12.88 19.16
C LYS A 48 16.05 -13.29 19.00
N MET A 49 15.56 -13.17 17.77
CA MET A 49 14.22 -13.55 17.33
C MET A 49 14.31 -14.73 16.36
N TYR A 50 13.42 -15.70 16.54
CA TYR A 50 13.33 -16.92 15.76
C TYR A 50 11.91 -17.12 15.26
N ASP A 51 11.76 -17.36 13.95
CA ASP A 51 10.47 -17.64 13.34
C ASP A 51 10.12 -19.12 13.48
N TYR A 52 8.90 -19.41 13.92
CA TYR A 52 8.37 -20.76 13.88
C TYR A 52 7.88 -21.10 12.46
N LYS A 53 8.65 -21.93 11.75
CA LYS A 53 8.31 -22.35 10.38
C LYS A 53 7.69 -23.74 10.26
N ASN A 54 7.57 -24.47 11.37
CA ASN A 54 7.00 -25.81 11.34
C ASN A 54 5.48 -25.73 11.05
N HIS A 55 4.99 -26.70 10.27
CA HIS A 55 3.58 -26.85 9.96
C HIS A 55 2.79 -27.45 11.11
N ASP A 56 3.43 -28.32 11.91
CA ASP A 56 2.80 -28.87 13.10
C ASP A 56 2.53 -27.75 14.12
N ARG A 57 1.35 -27.78 14.73
CA ARG A 57 0.89 -26.81 15.74
C ARG A 57 0.40 -27.53 17.00
N SER A 58 0.87 -28.76 17.21
CA SER A 58 0.70 -29.55 18.43
C SER A 58 1.43 -28.92 19.63
N LEU A 59 1.02 -29.31 20.83
CA LEU A 59 1.63 -28.83 22.07
C LEU A 59 3.11 -29.25 22.15
N GLU A 60 3.38 -30.48 21.73
CA GLU A 60 4.67 -31.13 21.71
C GLU A 60 5.61 -30.45 20.72
N ALA A 61 5.14 -30.12 19.52
CA ALA A 61 5.93 -29.41 18.52
C ALA A 61 6.34 -28.01 18.99
N PHE A 62 5.45 -27.29 19.69
CA PHE A 62 5.81 -26.00 20.27
C PHE A 62 6.84 -26.12 21.38
N LYS A 63 6.67 -27.09 22.28
CA LYS A 63 7.63 -27.37 23.36
C LYS A 63 9.01 -27.72 22.80
N ASN A 64 9.06 -28.66 21.86
CA ASN A 64 10.32 -29.07 21.23
C ASN A 64 11.00 -27.90 20.54
N PHE A 65 10.24 -26.99 19.94
CA PHE A 65 10.81 -25.81 19.31
C PHE A 65 11.48 -24.87 20.29
N VAL A 66 10.81 -24.50 21.39
CA VAL A 66 11.37 -23.54 22.36
C VAL A 66 12.50 -24.11 23.20
N LEU A 67 12.56 -25.44 23.33
CA LEU A 67 13.60 -26.16 24.07
C LEU A 67 14.85 -26.42 23.20
N GLU A 68 14.66 -26.94 21.98
CA GLU A 68 15.76 -27.46 21.17
C GLU A 68 15.78 -26.89 19.75
N THR A 69 14.68 -27.00 18.99
CA THR A 69 14.71 -26.75 17.55
C THR A 69 15.06 -25.30 17.19
N TYR A 70 14.75 -24.32 18.05
CA TYR A 70 15.07 -22.92 17.79
C TYR A 70 16.57 -22.67 17.60
N LYS A 71 17.44 -23.51 18.20
CA LYS A 71 18.91 -23.38 18.07
C LYS A 71 19.37 -23.53 16.62
N ASN A 72 18.64 -24.33 15.84
CA ASN A 72 18.89 -24.56 14.42
C ASN A 72 18.09 -23.61 13.51
N ALA A 73 17.14 -22.86 14.06
CA ALA A 73 16.38 -21.89 13.31
C ALA A 73 17.22 -20.64 13.02
N LYS A 74 16.92 -19.97 11.90
CA LYS A 74 17.59 -18.72 11.54
C LYS A 74 17.34 -17.67 12.62
N ALA A 75 18.40 -17.26 13.30
CA ALA A 75 18.35 -16.14 14.23
C ALA A 75 18.28 -14.83 13.44
N SER A 76 17.39 -13.94 13.89
CA SER A 76 17.29 -12.56 13.42
C SER A 76 17.33 -11.62 14.61
N GLU A 77 17.76 -10.39 14.39
CA GLU A 77 17.65 -9.37 15.45
C GLU A 77 16.20 -8.88 15.54
N PRO A 78 15.62 -8.80 16.74
CA PRO A 78 14.30 -8.21 16.92
C PRO A 78 14.30 -6.79 16.35
N PRO A 79 13.33 -6.44 15.48
CA PRO A 79 13.26 -5.10 14.92
C PRO A 79 13.15 -4.08 16.05
N LYS A 80 13.93 -3.01 15.98
CA LYS A 80 13.83 -1.90 16.94
C LYS A 80 12.41 -1.32 16.94
N PRO A 81 11.93 -0.75 18.05
CA PRO A 81 10.66 -0.03 18.05
C PRO A 81 10.73 1.06 16.97
N LEU A 82 9.62 1.24 16.25
CA LEU A 82 9.53 2.26 15.21
C LEU A 82 9.85 3.62 15.84
N ASN A 83 10.82 4.32 15.28
CA ASN A 83 11.19 5.65 15.71
C ASN A 83 10.16 6.68 15.20
N TYR A 84 10.08 7.86 15.81
CA TYR A 84 9.25 8.95 15.31
C TYR A 84 9.58 9.28 13.85
N MET A 85 10.86 9.24 13.50
CA MET A 85 11.32 9.43 12.12
C MET A 85 10.80 8.35 11.16
N ASP A 86 10.63 7.10 11.61
CA ASP A 86 10.07 6.03 10.77
C ASP A 86 8.58 6.23 10.56
N ILE A 87 7.86 6.67 11.59
CA ILE A 87 6.45 7.05 11.50
C ILE A 87 6.27 8.23 10.54
N LEU A 88 7.14 9.24 10.63
CA LEU A 88 7.10 10.42 9.76
C LEU A 88 7.42 10.06 8.31
N LYS A 89 8.44 9.21 8.08
CA LYS A 89 8.77 8.71 6.74
C LYS A 89 7.62 7.90 6.14
N ASP A 90 6.96 7.05 6.93
CA ASP A 90 5.77 6.31 6.48
C ASP A 90 4.68 7.27 6.01
N PHE A 91 4.37 8.30 6.81
CA PHE A 91 3.36 9.30 6.45
C PHE A 91 3.75 10.09 5.19
N LEU A 92 5.01 10.54 5.10
CA LEU A 92 5.52 11.24 3.93
C LEU A 92 5.47 10.35 2.69
N ASN A 93 5.93 9.10 2.79
CA ASN A 93 5.99 8.18 1.66
C ASN A 93 4.58 7.82 1.16
N GLU A 94 3.63 7.63 2.08
CA GLU A 94 2.22 7.43 1.74
C GLU A 94 1.62 8.67 1.05
N THR A 95 1.97 9.87 1.52
CA THR A 95 1.56 11.14 0.89
C THR A 95 2.17 11.30 -0.50
N PHE A 96 3.47 11.04 -0.66
CA PHE A 96 4.16 11.13 -1.96
C PHE A 96 3.64 10.12 -2.98
N GLN A 97 3.35 8.88 -2.57
CA GLN A 97 2.77 7.86 -3.46
C GLN A 97 1.40 8.26 -4.00
N ASN A 98 0.60 8.96 -3.20
CA ASN A 98 -0.69 9.49 -3.64
C ASN A 98 -0.52 10.68 -4.59
N ILE A 99 0.42 11.58 -4.29
CA ILE A 99 0.72 12.74 -5.14
C ILE A 99 1.29 12.33 -6.50
N ASP A 100 2.16 11.32 -6.56
CA ASP A 100 2.75 10.87 -7.82
C ASP A 100 1.69 10.32 -8.80
N ARG A 101 0.69 9.60 -8.28
CA ARG A 101 -0.47 9.20 -9.10
C ARG A 101 -1.23 10.41 -9.62
N ILE A 102 -1.49 11.40 -8.76
CA ILE A 102 -2.17 12.62 -9.16
C ILE A 102 -1.37 13.33 -10.26
N TYR A 103 -0.06 13.50 -10.11
CA TYR A 103 0.77 14.14 -11.14
C TYR A 103 0.82 13.35 -12.44
N LYS A 104 1.00 12.03 -12.36
CA LYS A 104 1.10 11.15 -13.53
C LYS A 104 -0.18 11.13 -14.37
N TYR A 105 -1.35 11.24 -13.75
CA TYR A 105 -2.63 11.22 -14.46
C TYR A 105 -3.21 12.60 -14.71
N ALA A 106 -3.15 13.53 -13.75
CA ALA A 106 -3.75 14.86 -13.89
C ALA A 106 -3.03 15.74 -14.93
N PHE A 107 -1.70 15.67 -15.02
CA PHE A 107 -0.94 16.52 -15.94
C PHE A 107 -1.18 16.18 -17.43
N PRO A 108 -1.13 14.89 -17.85
CA PRO A 108 -1.50 14.52 -19.21
C PRO A 108 -2.98 14.71 -19.50
N SER A 109 -3.88 14.42 -18.54
CA SER A 109 -5.31 14.64 -18.72
C SER A 109 -5.64 16.11 -18.99
N LEU A 110 -4.99 17.05 -18.28
CA LEU A 110 -5.14 18.48 -18.53
C LEU A 110 -4.64 18.86 -19.93
N ALA A 111 -3.47 18.34 -20.33
CA ALA A 111 -2.92 18.58 -21.66
C ALA A 111 -3.82 18.05 -22.79
N VAL A 112 -4.46 16.89 -22.60
CA VAL A 112 -5.45 16.33 -23.53
C VAL A 112 -6.72 17.18 -23.59
N LEU A 113 -7.21 17.66 -22.45
CA LEU A 113 -8.39 18.55 -22.44
C LEU A 113 -8.12 19.84 -23.19
N VAL A 114 -6.95 20.46 -23.00
CA VAL A 114 -6.55 21.67 -23.73
C VAL A 114 -6.41 21.39 -25.23
N SER A 115 -5.79 20.27 -25.62
CA SER A 115 -5.61 19.94 -27.03
C SER A 115 -6.93 19.64 -27.74
N VAL A 116 -7.86 18.92 -27.09
CA VAL A 116 -9.20 18.66 -27.63
C VAL A 116 -10.01 19.95 -27.75
N SER A 117 -9.93 20.84 -26.76
CA SER A 117 -10.58 22.15 -26.79
C SER A 117 -10.07 23.00 -27.96
N PHE A 118 -8.76 23.01 -28.20
CA PHE A 118 -8.16 23.75 -29.29
C PHE A 118 -8.58 23.20 -30.67
N LEU A 119 -8.57 21.87 -30.84
CA LEU A 119 -8.96 21.24 -32.10
C LEU A 119 -10.46 21.46 -32.40
N THR A 120 -11.33 21.26 -31.40
CA THR A 120 -12.78 21.46 -31.56
C THR A 120 -13.12 22.93 -31.82
N GLY A 121 -12.48 23.86 -31.11
CA GLY A 121 -12.63 25.29 -31.35
C GLY A 121 -12.14 25.73 -32.74
N SER A 122 -11.01 25.21 -33.19
CA SER A 122 -10.48 25.50 -34.53
C SER A 122 -11.40 25.02 -35.64
N ILE A 123 -11.94 23.80 -35.52
CA ILE A 123 -12.90 23.23 -36.47
C ILE A 123 -14.20 24.04 -36.49
N PHE A 124 -14.76 24.39 -35.32
CA PHE A 124 -15.98 25.19 -35.22
C PHE A 124 -15.79 26.60 -35.83
N SER A 125 -14.65 27.23 -35.58
CA SER A 125 -14.28 28.52 -36.15
C SER A 125 -14.20 28.47 -37.69
N LEU A 126 -13.57 27.44 -38.26
CA LEU A 126 -13.49 27.24 -39.70
C LEU A 126 -14.86 27.00 -40.35
N ILE A 127 -15.76 26.30 -39.66
CA ILE A 127 -17.15 26.10 -40.10
C ILE A 127 -17.90 27.44 -40.11
N LEU A 128 -17.79 28.23 -39.04
CA LEU A 128 -18.42 29.55 -38.97
C LEU A 128 -17.87 30.51 -40.04
N LEU A 129 -16.56 30.49 -40.31
CA LEU A 129 -15.96 31.31 -41.37
C LEU A 129 -16.49 30.91 -42.76
N LYS A 130 -16.62 29.60 -43.04
CA LYS A 130 -17.24 29.13 -44.29
C LYS A 130 -18.70 29.58 -44.41
N CYS A 131 -19.48 29.51 -43.33
CA CYS A 131 -20.87 29.99 -43.31
C CYS A 131 -20.98 31.52 -43.47
N CYS A 132 -20.06 32.29 -42.88
CA CYS A 132 -20.01 33.75 -43.01
C CYS A 132 -19.58 34.18 -44.43
N CYS A 133 -18.61 33.51 -45.02
CA CYS A 133 -18.17 33.76 -46.40
C CYS A 133 -19.30 33.50 -47.41
N MET A 134 -20.12 32.44 -47.21
CA MET A 134 -21.30 32.17 -48.05
C MET A 134 -22.35 33.30 -48.01
N LYS A 135 -22.59 33.91 -46.83
CA LYS A 135 -23.49 35.07 -46.73
C LYS A 135 -22.95 36.33 -47.42
N SER A 136 -21.63 36.55 -47.39
CA SER A 136 -21.01 37.73 -48.02
C SER A 136 -20.96 37.65 -49.56
N GLY A 137 -20.86 36.44 -50.13
CA GLY A 137 -20.87 36.22 -51.58
C GLY A 137 -22.26 36.43 -52.21
N ALA A 138 -23.32 36.08 -51.49
CA ALA A 138 -24.70 36.25 -51.96
C ALA A 138 -25.10 37.74 -52.10
N SER A 139 -24.56 38.63 -51.24
CA SER A 139 -24.89 40.07 -51.29
C SER A 139 -24.21 40.81 -52.46
N LYS A 140 -23.01 40.39 -52.90
CA LYS A 140 -22.31 41.04 -54.02
C LYS A 140 -22.86 40.68 -55.40
N VAL A 141 -23.46 39.49 -55.56
CA VAL A 141 -24.10 39.08 -56.82
C VAL A 141 -25.43 39.80 -57.04
N ALA A 142 -26.15 40.15 -55.97
CA ALA A 142 -27.42 40.87 -56.06
C ALA A 142 -27.30 42.36 -56.45
N LYS A 143 -26.15 43.01 -56.25
CA LYS A 143 -25.93 44.44 -56.58
C LYS A 143 -25.38 44.72 -57.99
N LYS A 144 -25.17 43.70 -58.83
CA LYS A 144 -24.64 43.84 -60.20
C LYS A 144 -25.70 43.58 -61.29
N LYS A 145 -26.96 43.43 -60.89
CA LYS A 145 -28.15 43.44 -61.77
C LYS A 145 -28.96 44.68 -61.44
N ASP A 146 -28.49 45.83 -61.92
CA ASP A 146 -29.25 47.04 -62.24
C ASP A 146 -28.33 47.93 -63.09
#